data_AF-A0A445G8C4-F1
#
_entry.id   AF-A0A445G8C4-F1
#
_cell.length_a   1.000
_cell.length_b   1.000
_cell.length_c   1.000
_cell.angle_alpha   90.00
_cell.angle_beta   90.00
_cell.angle_gamma   90.00
#
_symmetry.space_group_name_H-M   'P 1'
#
loop_
_entity.id
_entity.type
_entity.pdbx_description
1 polymer ?
#
loop_
_entity_poly.entity_id
_entity_poly.type
_entity_poly.pdbx_seq_one_letter_code
_entity_poly.pdbx_strand_id
1 'polypeptide(L)'
;MCVLEMVTVEIPYSEYDNVAKIYKKVSSGVRPAALNKVKDPEVKAFIEKCLAQPRARPSATKLVRDPFFDEIVDDDDCSCSYQ
;
A
#
# COMPACT_ATOMS: atom_id res chain seq x y z
N MET A 1 -5.06 -4.86 -5.02
CA MET A 1 -4.01 -4.29 -4.13
C MET A 1 -4.69 -3.17 -3.37
N CYS A 2 -4.99 -3.36 -2.09
CA CYS A 2 -5.99 -2.53 -1.40
C CYS A 2 -5.54 -1.07 -1.22
N VAL A 3 -4.35 -0.84 -0.66
CA VAL A 3 -3.88 0.53 -0.39
C VAL A 3 -3.76 1.36 -1.66
N LEU A 4 -3.21 0.77 -2.74
CA LEU A 4 -3.11 1.44 -4.04
C LEU A 4 -4.49 1.88 -4.55
N GLU A 5 -5.47 0.98 -4.53
CA GLU A 5 -6.83 1.25 -4.99
C GLU A 5 -7.51 2.34 -4.14
N MET A 6 -7.31 2.34 -2.82
CA MET A 6 -7.85 3.37 -1.92
C MET A 6 -7.29 4.76 -2.24
N VAL A 7 -5.99 4.87 -2.48
CA VAL A 7 -5.34 6.18 -2.70
C VAL A 7 -5.52 6.71 -4.12
N THR A 8 -5.68 5.84 -5.13
CA THR A 8 -5.88 6.25 -6.52
C THR A 8 -7.33 6.26 -6.96
N VAL A 9 -8.24 5.61 -6.21
CA VAL A 9 -9.65 5.41 -6.60
C VAL A 9 -9.78 4.71 -7.96
N GLU A 10 -8.83 3.83 -8.26
CA GLU A 10 -8.73 3.11 -9.53
C GLU A 10 -8.44 1.64 -9.28
N ILE A 11 -9.12 0.76 -10.03
CA ILE A 11 -8.87 -0.68 -9.98
C ILE A 11 -7.44 -0.95 -10.48
N PRO A 12 -6.57 -1.61 -9.70
CA PRO A 12 -5.22 -1.95 -10.13
C PRO A 12 -5.22 -2.80 -11.40
N TYR A 13 -4.37 -2.45 -12.37
CA TYR A 13 -4.29 -3.06 -13.70
C TYR A 13 -5.50 -2.84 -14.61
N SER A 14 -6.35 -1.84 -14.34
CA SER A 14 -7.47 -1.46 -15.20
C SER A 14 -7.07 -1.09 -16.63
N GLU A 15 -5.79 -0.80 -16.88
CA GLU A 15 -5.23 -0.60 -18.22
C GLU A 15 -5.14 -1.88 -19.07
N TYR A 16 -5.42 -3.06 -18.51
CA TYR A 16 -5.47 -4.34 -19.22
C TYR A 16 -6.90 -4.88 -19.30
N ASP A 17 -7.28 -5.34 -20.49
CA ASP A 17 -8.63 -5.78 -20.84
C ASP A 17 -8.99 -7.21 -20.38
N ASN A 18 -8.02 -8.01 -19.94
CA ASN A 18 -8.26 -9.38 -19.51
C ASN A 18 -7.24 -9.92 -18.49
N VAL A 19 -7.69 -10.93 -17.74
CA VAL A 19 -6.93 -11.57 -16.66
C VAL A 19 -5.63 -12.23 -17.14
N ALA A 20 -5.58 -12.77 -18.37
CA ALA A 20 -4.38 -13.40 -18.90
C ALA A 20 -3.25 -12.38 -19.14
N LYS A 21 -3.57 -11.17 -19.63
CA LYS A 21 -2.60 -10.07 -19.75
C LYS A 21 -2.12 -9.60 -18.38
N ILE A 22 -3.02 -9.46 -17.41
CA ILE A 22 -2.68 -9.09 -16.03
C ILE A 22 -1.72 -10.13 -15.43
N TYR A 23 -2.05 -11.42 -15.55
CA TYR A 23 -1.20 -12.52 -15.06
C TYR A 23 0.21 -12.45 -15.64
N LYS A 24 0.33 -12.25 -16.96
CA LYS A 24 1.63 -12.14 -17.63
C LYS A 24 2.46 -10.97 -17.05
N LYS A 25 1.83 -9.81 -16.82
CA LYS A 25 2.49 -8.61 -16.32
C LYS A 25 2.92 -8.74 -14.86
N VAL A 26 2.02 -9.24 -14.01
CA VAL A 26 2.31 -9.52 -12.59
C VAL A 26 3.46 -10.52 -12.48
N SER A 27 3.40 -11.61 -13.24
CA SER A 27 4.43 -12.65 -13.22
C SER A 27 5.79 -12.17 -13.75
N SER A 28 5.81 -11.18 -14.65
CA SER A 28 7.04 -10.52 -15.11
C SER A 28 7.49 -9.36 -14.21
N GLY A 29 6.86 -9.15 -13.06
CA GLY A 29 7.21 -8.09 -12.10
C GLY A 29 6.82 -6.67 -12.51
N VAL A 30 5.99 -6.51 -13.56
CA VAL A 30 5.51 -5.20 -14.01
C VAL A 30 4.41 -4.73 -13.06
N ARG A 31 4.56 -3.52 -12.52
CA ARG A 31 3.60 -2.86 -11.61
C ARG A 31 2.43 -2.22 -12.38
N PRO A 32 1.27 -2.03 -11.74
CA PRO A 32 0.13 -1.35 -12.38
C PRO A 32 0.44 0.13 -12.63
N ALA A 33 -0.10 0.71 -13.71
CA ALA A 33 0.10 2.10 -14.08
C ALA A 33 -0.37 3.09 -12.99
N ALA A 34 -1.42 2.72 -12.23
CA ALA A 34 -1.93 3.49 -11.10
C ALA A 34 -0.84 3.81 -10.05
N LEU A 35 0.20 2.98 -9.89
CA LEU A 35 1.29 3.25 -8.94
C LEU A 35 2.04 4.55 -9.26
N ASN A 36 2.09 4.96 -10.54
CA ASN A 36 2.73 6.21 -10.95
C ASN A 36 1.87 7.45 -10.66
N LYS A 37 0.59 7.27 -10.31
CA LYS A 37 -0.34 8.35 -9.96
C LYS A 37 -0.29 8.74 -8.49
N VAL A 38 0.35 7.91 -7.64
CA VAL A 38 0.55 8.20 -6.22
C VAL A 38 1.55 9.36 -6.09
N LYS A 39 1.08 10.51 -5.62
CA LYS A 39 1.87 11.74 -5.50
C LYS A 39 2.75 11.75 -4.26
N ASP A 40 2.22 11.23 -3.16
CA ASP A 40 2.92 11.16 -1.89
C ASP A 40 4.04 10.09 -1.97
N PRO A 41 5.31 10.48 -1.83
CA PRO A 41 6.43 9.55 -1.93
C PRO A 41 6.45 8.53 -0.80
N GLU A 42 5.95 8.87 0.38
CA GLU A 42 5.92 7.98 1.54
C GLU A 42 4.87 6.89 1.37
N VAL A 43 3.65 7.27 0.97
CA VAL A 43 2.58 6.33 0.58
C VAL A 43 3.06 5.40 -0.53
N LYS A 44 3.73 5.97 -1.55
CA LYS A 44 4.27 5.17 -2.67
C LYS A 44 5.30 4.17 -2.19
N ALA A 45 6.24 4.58 -1.35
CA ALA A 45 7.26 3.70 -0.77
C ALA A 45 6.63 2.58 0.08
N PHE A 46 5.62 2.90 0.88
CA PHE A 46 4.88 1.91 1.68
C PHE A 46 4.18 0.86 0.80
N ILE A 47 3.49 1.29 -0.27
CA ILE A 47 2.89 0.40 -1.26
C ILE A 47 3.98 -0.46 -1.93
N GLU A 48 5.13 0.11 -2.27
CA GLU A 48 6.22 -0.65 -2.89
C GLU A 48 6.80 -1.74 -1.99
N LYS A 49 6.93 -1.49 -0.67
CA LYS A 49 7.29 -2.49 0.35
C LYS A 49 6.26 -3.61 0.40
N CYS A 50 4.98 -3.28 0.42
CA CYS A 50 3.88 -4.25 0.40
C CYS A 50 3.90 -5.13 -0.86
N LEU A 51 4.50 -4.67 -1.94
CA LEU A 51 4.53 -5.35 -3.23
C LEU A 51 5.92 -5.90 -3.61
N ALA A 52 6.85 -5.92 -2.66
CA ALA A 52 8.16 -6.53 -2.83
C ALA A 52 8.05 -8.02 -3.19
N GLN A 53 9.16 -8.58 -3.71
CA GLN A 53 9.22 -10.01 -4.01
C GLN A 53 8.83 -10.86 -2.78
N PRO A 54 8.25 -12.06 -2.95
CA PRO A 54 7.68 -12.83 -1.84
C PRO A 54 8.58 -13.00 -0.61
N ARG A 55 9.89 -13.15 -0.81
CA ARG A 55 10.87 -13.31 0.28
C ARG A 55 11.29 -11.99 0.94
N ALA A 56 11.11 -10.86 0.26
CA ALA A 56 11.43 -9.52 0.74
C ALA A 56 10.20 -8.77 1.30
N ARG A 57 8.98 -9.29 1.04
CA ARG A 57 7.74 -8.71 1.56
C ARG A 57 7.73 -8.79 3.10
N PRO A 58 7.58 -7.67 3.82
CA PRO A 58 7.48 -7.69 5.27
C PRO A 58 6.17 -8.34 5.75
N SER A 59 6.18 -8.87 6.97
CA SER A 59 4.95 -9.32 7.63
C SER A 59 4.07 -8.14 8.03
N ALA A 60 2.79 -8.39 8.31
CA ALA A 60 1.88 -7.37 8.84
C ALA A 60 2.44 -6.71 10.13
N THR A 61 3.00 -7.50 11.06
CA THR A 61 3.63 -7.00 12.29
C THR A 61 4.82 -6.08 12.03
N LYS A 62 5.53 -6.25 10.91
CA LYS A 62 6.60 -5.34 10.51
C LYS A 62 6.04 -4.09 9.82
N LEU A 63 5.02 -4.25 8.97
CA LEU A 63 4.39 -3.12 8.27
C LEU A 63 3.69 -2.14 9.22
N VAL A 64 3.04 -2.61 10.28
CA VAL A 64 2.38 -1.72 11.26
C VAL A 64 3.37 -0.87 12.05
N ARG A 65 4.65 -1.25 12.10
CA ARG A 65 5.74 -0.49 12.72
C ARG A 65 6.56 0.30 11.69
N ASP A 66 6.06 0.41 10.46
CA ASP A 66 6.71 1.21 9.43
C ASP A 66 6.48 2.70 9.73
N PRO A 67 7.47 3.59 9.49
CA PRO A 67 7.34 5.01 9.78
C PRO A 67 6.13 5.69 9.12
N PHE A 68 5.60 5.08 8.05
CA PHE A 68 4.34 5.47 7.42
C PHE A 68 3.17 5.63 8.41
N PHE A 69 3.22 4.96 9.56
CA PHE A 69 2.19 5.02 10.60
C PHE A 69 2.63 5.80 11.86
N ASP A 70 3.79 6.46 11.86
CA ASP A 70 4.30 7.17 13.06
C ASP A 70 3.54 8.49 13.34
N GLU A 71 2.84 9.07 12.36
CA GLU A 71 2.02 10.29 12.56
C GLU A 71 0.61 10.02 13.13
N ILE A 72 0.24 8.75 13.32
CA ILE A 72 -1.01 8.42 14.00
C ILE A 72 -0.78 8.60 15.51
N VAL A 73 -0.98 9.83 15.99
CA VAL A 73 -1.04 10.11 17.43
C VAL A 73 -2.32 9.43 17.94
N ASP A 74 -2.18 8.42 18.79
CA ASP A 74 -3.31 7.84 19.50
C ASP A 74 -3.91 8.93 20.42
N ASP A 75 -5.01 9.56 20.00
CA ASP A 75 -5.86 10.42 20.85
C ASP A 75 -6.60 9.62 21.95
N ASP A 76 -6.19 8.38 22.22
CA ASP A 76 -6.80 7.47 23.21
C ASP A 76 -6.16 7.58 24.61
N ASP A 77 -5.27 8.55 24.84
CA ASP A 77 -4.86 8.97 26.21
C ASP A 77 -5.68 10.20 26.67
N CYS A 78 -6.99 10.20 26.39
CA CYS A 78 -7.91 11.04 27.14
C CYS A 78 -8.22 10.34 28.47
N SER A 79 -7.26 10.40 29.40
CA SER A 79 -7.51 10.08 30.79
C SER A 79 -8.60 11.02 31.31
N CYS A 80 -9.84 10.56 31.34
CA CYS A 80 -10.91 11.26 32.06
C CYS A 80 -10.61 11.13 33.55
N SER A 81 -9.75 12.01 34.06
CA SER A 81 -9.61 12.23 35.50
C SER A 81 -10.89 12.91 35.95
N TYR A 82 -11.82 12.12 36.49
CA TYR A 82 -12.90 12.64 37.33
C TYR A 82 -12.28 13.46 38.46
N GLN A 83 -12.55 14.75 38.46
CA GLN A 83 -12.52 15.61 39.65
C GLN A 83 -13.89 16.25 39.80
#